data_AF-A0A366D5L3-F1
#
_entry.id   AF-A0A366D5L3-F1
#
_cell.length_a   1.000
_cell.length_b   1.000
_cell.length_c   1.000
_cell.angle_alpha   90.00
_cell.angle_beta   90.00
_cell.angle_gamma   90.00
#
_symmetry.space_group_name_H-M   'P 1'
#
loop_
_entity.id
_entity.type
_entity.pdbx_description
1 polymer ?
#
loop_
_entity_poly.entity_id
_entity_poly.type
_entity_poly.pdbx_seq_one_letter_code
_entity_poly.pdbx_strand_id
1 'polypeptide(L)'
;MVSATPSPTAPRFRDFVQFAQEWLLPMIGVRLAESHREQTYTWCTQWWAHRPVAVRIAHLHRGFEATRRSKVGSAMNAYLVGHVDPHFRVILDAANGPLHRCTRARHQPLASLAFEPVPYNFFGTAVTPPPPPPPPATGEDGASEQKTPPPPRFTDFTEFTERWLLPITAVRLTGSSREGNYTWCRRWWEHRGVAIRFAALHRGFEAARIAEDKSSMSTYILRHIDPEMRVILDAAAGPLHRCTPDMHVPVPGLPFQPPPTDWFHLPGTPTPVEDLGFGPDFRPDFRTFHTDTEDSR
;
A
#
# COMPACT_ATOMS: atom_id res chain seq x y z
N MET A 1 -25.53 -12.57 31.94
CA MET A 1 -24.37 -11.66 31.86
C MET A 1 -24.13 -11.37 30.40
N VAL A 2 -24.46 -10.16 29.95
CA VAL A 2 -24.26 -9.76 28.55
C VAL A 2 -22.79 -9.44 28.39
N SER A 3 -22.05 -10.29 27.66
CA SER A 3 -20.66 -10.03 27.31
C SER A 3 -20.60 -8.72 26.52
N ALA A 4 -19.97 -7.70 27.09
CA ALA A 4 -19.72 -6.45 26.41
C ALA A 4 -18.77 -6.71 25.23
N THR A 5 -19.24 -6.48 24.01
CA THR A 5 -18.41 -6.52 22.81
C THR A 5 -17.26 -5.52 22.98
N PRO A 6 -15.99 -5.91 22.78
CA PRO A 6 -14.87 -4.99 22.93
C PRO A 6 -15.03 -3.81 21.95
N SER A 7 -14.84 -2.59 22.46
CA SER A 7 -14.90 -1.39 21.62
C SER A 7 -13.89 -1.49 20.48
N PRO A 8 -14.28 -1.11 19.24
CA PRO A 8 -13.41 -1.26 18.09
C PRO A 8 -12.13 -0.42 18.24
N THR A 9 -10.97 -1.04 17.98
CA THR A 9 -9.68 -0.36 18.03
C THR A 9 -9.66 0.83 17.07
N ALA A 10 -9.52 2.03 17.64
CA ALA A 10 -9.43 3.29 16.89
C ALA A 10 -8.36 3.22 15.78
N PRO A 11 -8.60 3.89 14.64
CA PRO A 11 -7.62 3.95 13.56
C PRO A 11 -6.34 4.68 14.01
N ARG A 12 -5.19 4.30 13.46
CA ARG A 12 -3.89 4.92 13.80
C ARG A 12 -3.77 6.33 13.21
N PHE A 13 -4.30 6.51 12.01
CA PHE A 13 -4.40 7.81 11.33
C PHE A 13 -5.87 8.20 11.21
N ARG A 14 -6.16 9.50 11.37
CA ARG A 14 -7.53 10.02 11.35
C ARG A 14 -8.22 9.77 10.00
N ASP A 15 -7.46 9.90 8.92
CA ASP A 15 -7.91 9.80 7.54
C ASP A 15 -6.74 9.32 6.65
N PHE A 16 -7.05 9.03 5.39
CA PHE A 16 -6.04 8.53 4.46
C PHE A 16 -5.03 9.61 4.03
N VAL A 17 -5.36 10.89 4.16
CA VAL A 17 -4.44 12.00 3.84
C VAL A 17 -3.34 12.05 4.89
N GLN A 18 -3.69 11.97 6.17
CA GLN A 18 -2.74 11.89 7.26
C GLN A 18 -1.87 10.66 7.12
N PHE A 19 -2.47 9.50 6.86
CA PHE A 19 -1.73 8.27 6.55
C PHE A 19 -0.75 8.45 5.39
N ALA A 20 -1.19 9.09 4.30
CA ALA A 20 -0.35 9.34 3.14
C ALA A 20 0.87 10.20 3.49
N GLN A 21 0.63 11.34 4.15
CA GLN A 21 1.62 12.36 4.40
C GLN A 21 2.61 11.98 5.51
N GLU A 22 2.15 11.31 6.56
CA GLU A 22 2.98 11.00 7.73
C GLU A 22 3.67 9.64 7.66
N TRP A 23 3.11 8.70 6.89
CA TRP A 23 3.61 7.32 6.82
C TRP A 23 3.96 6.85 5.41
N LEU A 24 3.00 6.87 4.47
CA LEU A 24 3.19 6.24 3.16
C LEU A 24 4.21 6.99 2.28
N LEU A 25 3.99 8.28 2.00
CA LEU A 25 4.86 9.07 1.11
C LEU A 25 6.29 9.23 1.67
N PRO A 26 6.51 9.45 2.98
CA PRO A 26 7.84 9.44 3.57
C PRO A 26 8.57 8.09 3.45
N MET A 27 7.84 7.00 3.25
CA MET A 27 8.39 5.65 3.12
C MET A 27 8.87 5.35 1.68
N ILE A 28 8.27 5.99 0.67
CA ILE A 28 8.61 5.77 -0.74
C ILE A 28 9.78 6.67 -1.16
N GLY A 29 11.00 6.15 -1.04
CA GLY A 29 12.20 6.75 -1.63
C GLY A 29 12.51 6.10 -2.97
N VAL A 30 12.48 6.86 -4.06
CA VAL A 30 12.73 6.35 -5.43
C VAL A 30 13.45 7.39 -6.29
N ARG A 31 14.01 6.94 -7.42
CA ARG A 31 14.57 7.85 -8.43
C ARG A 31 13.46 8.42 -9.29
N LEU A 32 13.18 9.71 -9.15
CA LEU A 32 12.27 10.42 -10.05
C LEU A 32 13.02 10.96 -11.27
N ALA A 33 12.48 10.72 -12.45
CA ALA A 33 12.91 11.30 -13.71
C ALA A 33 11.92 12.39 -14.14
N GLU A 34 12.44 13.46 -14.71
CA GLU A 34 11.61 14.52 -15.33
C GLU A 34 11.40 14.26 -16.84
N SER A 35 11.76 13.06 -17.30
CA SER A 35 11.57 12.59 -18.66
C SER A 35 10.41 11.59 -18.72
N HIS A 36 9.44 11.82 -19.60
CA HIS A 36 8.30 10.95 -19.87
C HIS A 36 8.71 9.69 -20.64
N ARG A 37 9.53 8.83 -20.04
CA ARG A 37 10.11 7.64 -20.69
C ARG A 37 9.69 6.37 -19.96
N GLU A 38 9.63 5.28 -20.72
CA GLU A 38 9.46 3.94 -20.15
C GLU A 38 10.55 3.63 -19.12
N GLN A 39 10.22 2.79 -18.14
CA GLN A 39 11.11 2.39 -17.04
C GLN A 39 11.64 3.55 -16.17
N THR A 40 11.00 4.72 -16.23
CA THR A 40 11.31 5.83 -15.34
C THR A 40 10.10 6.20 -14.48
N TYR A 41 10.37 6.88 -13.36
CA TYR A 41 9.31 7.28 -12.43
C TYR A 41 9.03 8.78 -12.46
N THR A 42 7.76 9.14 -12.39
CA THR A 42 7.31 10.52 -12.19
C THR A 42 6.44 10.63 -10.94
N TRP A 43 6.24 11.86 -10.48
CA TRP A 43 5.44 12.15 -9.32
C TRP A 43 4.83 13.55 -9.40
N CYS A 44 3.63 13.73 -8.85
CA CYS A 44 2.97 15.01 -8.70
C CYS A 44 2.80 15.33 -7.21
N THR A 45 3.25 16.51 -6.76
CA THR A 45 3.09 16.93 -5.36
C THR A 45 1.62 17.20 -4.99
N GLN A 46 0.77 17.47 -5.99
CA GLN A 46 -0.69 17.56 -5.85
C GLN A 46 -1.37 16.20 -6.14
N TRP A 47 -0.80 15.10 -5.63
CA TRP A 47 -1.29 13.73 -5.85
C TRP A 47 -2.80 13.57 -5.57
N TRP A 48 -3.31 14.34 -4.60
CA TRP A 48 -4.71 14.36 -4.19
C TRP A 48 -5.66 14.90 -5.27
N ALA A 49 -5.16 15.65 -6.25
CA ALA A 49 -5.93 16.13 -7.40
C ALA A 49 -6.12 15.04 -8.48
N HIS A 50 -5.43 13.91 -8.38
CA HIS A 50 -5.53 12.81 -9.33
C HIS A 50 -6.40 11.69 -8.76
N ARG A 51 -7.60 11.51 -9.33
CA ARG A 51 -8.53 10.47 -8.88
C ARG A 51 -7.96 9.06 -8.78
N PRO A 52 -7.28 8.55 -9.82
CA PRO A 52 -6.70 7.22 -9.74
C PRO A 52 -5.69 7.08 -8.60
N VAL A 53 -5.03 8.16 -8.19
CA VAL A 53 -4.01 8.16 -7.13
C VAL A 53 -4.66 8.24 -5.75
N ALA A 54 -5.54 9.21 -5.53
CA ALA A 54 -6.17 9.41 -4.22
C ALA A 54 -7.02 8.21 -3.78
N VAL A 55 -7.80 7.61 -4.71
CA VAL A 55 -8.60 6.40 -4.41
C VAL A 55 -7.69 5.23 -4.02
N ARG A 56 -6.59 5.01 -4.75
CA ARG A 56 -5.60 3.96 -4.42
C ARG A 56 -5.01 4.16 -3.03
N ILE A 57 -4.61 5.39 -2.70
CA ILE A 57 -4.03 5.71 -1.39
C ILE A 57 -5.06 5.54 -0.27
N ALA A 58 -6.34 5.86 -0.51
CA ALA A 58 -7.40 5.62 0.46
C ALA A 58 -7.63 4.13 0.74
N HIS A 59 -7.61 3.28 -0.28
CA HIS A 59 -7.69 1.84 -0.08
C HIS A 59 -6.42 1.24 0.54
N LEU A 60 -5.24 1.80 0.23
CA LEU A 60 -4.00 1.46 0.93
C LEU A 60 -4.12 1.76 2.43
N HIS A 61 -4.73 2.90 2.83
CA HIS A 61 -4.98 3.21 4.24
C HIS A 61 -5.86 2.15 4.92
N ARG A 62 -6.96 1.73 4.25
CA ARG A 62 -7.82 0.66 4.76
C ARG A 62 -7.07 -0.66 4.93
N GLY A 63 -6.27 -1.04 3.94
CA GLY A 63 -5.40 -2.22 4.01
C GLY A 63 -4.38 -2.12 5.16
N PHE A 64 -3.76 -0.96 5.35
CA PHE A 64 -2.84 -0.71 6.45
C PHE A 64 -3.50 -0.90 7.82
N GLU A 65 -4.69 -0.33 8.03
CA GLU A 65 -5.41 -0.47 9.30
C GLU A 65 -5.87 -1.92 9.55
N ALA A 66 -6.24 -2.67 8.50
CA ALA A 66 -6.54 -4.10 8.61
C ALA A 66 -5.29 -4.90 9.01
N THR A 67 -4.16 -4.66 8.34
CA THR A 67 -2.87 -5.28 8.63
C THR A 67 -2.39 -4.98 10.05
N ARG A 68 -2.54 -3.74 10.53
CA ARG A 68 -2.15 -3.34 11.89
C ARG A 68 -2.96 -4.10 12.96
N ARG A 69 -4.22 -4.41 12.67
CA ARG A 69 -5.10 -5.17 13.56
C ARG A 69 -4.89 -6.68 13.43
N SER A 70 -4.22 -7.13 12.38
CA SER A 70 -3.91 -8.54 12.17
C SER A 70 -2.90 -9.04 13.20
N LYS A 71 -3.14 -10.27 13.68
CA LYS A 71 -2.18 -11.01 14.51
C LYS A 71 -1.22 -11.87 13.68
N VAL A 72 -1.41 -11.92 12.35
CA VAL A 72 -0.55 -12.68 11.44
C VAL A 72 0.78 -11.95 11.27
N GLY A 73 1.89 -12.58 11.69
CA GLY A 73 3.21 -11.95 11.72
C GLY A 73 3.68 -11.42 10.35
N SER A 74 3.33 -12.10 9.26
CA SER A 74 3.68 -11.71 7.89
C SER A 74 2.75 -10.67 7.26
N ALA A 75 1.66 -10.25 7.93
CA ALA A 75 0.64 -9.39 7.33
C ALA A 75 1.20 -8.06 6.79
N MET A 76 2.15 -7.45 7.51
CA MET A 76 2.75 -6.18 7.07
C MET A 76 3.62 -6.35 5.82
N ASN A 77 4.39 -7.43 5.73
CA ASN A 77 5.15 -7.73 4.52
C ASN A 77 4.21 -8.03 3.34
N ALA A 78 3.21 -8.88 3.55
CA ALA A 78 2.20 -9.18 2.53
C ALA A 78 1.51 -7.89 2.03
N TYR A 79 1.25 -6.93 2.92
CA TYR A 79 0.73 -5.62 2.55
C TYR A 79 1.71 -4.78 1.73
N LEU A 80 2.99 -4.75 2.09
CA LEU A 80 4.01 -4.00 1.34
C LEU A 80 4.17 -4.58 -0.08
N VAL A 81 4.40 -5.89 -0.20
CA VAL A 81 4.66 -6.56 -1.49
C VAL A 81 3.39 -6.72 -2.33
N GLY A 82 2.25 -7.01 -1.69
CA GLY A 82 0.99 -7.32 -2.37
C GLY A 82 0.11 -6.11 -2.67
N HIS A 83 0.30 -4.99 -1.94
CA HIS A 83 -0.53 -3.80 -2.13
C HIS A 83 0.29 -2.55 -2.41
N VAL A 84 1.25 -2.18 -1.54
CA VAL A 84 1.99 -0.92 -1.72
C VAL A 84 2.79 -0.93 -3.02
N ASP A 85 3.64 -1.94 -3.22
CA ASP A 85 4.54 -1.99 -4.37
C ASP A 85 3.79 -2.04 -5.72
N PRO A 86 2.74 -2.87 -5.91
CA PRO A 86 1.96 -2.87 -7.14
C PRO A 86 1.22 -1.56 -7.39
N HIS A 87 0.65 -0.92 -6.35
CA HIS A 87 -0.01 0.38 -6.51
C HIS A 87 0.99 1.46 -6.91
N PHE A 88 2.18 1.52 -6.27
CA PHE A 88 3.19 2.52 -6.60
C PHE A 88 3.87 2.26 -7.94
N ARG A 89 3.97 0.99 -8.39
CA ARG A 89 4.42 0.68 -9.76
C ARG A 89 3.53 1.35 -10.81
N VAL A 90 2.21 1.34 -10.60
CA VAL A 90 1.26 1.99 -11.51
C VAL A 90 1.28 3.51 -11.35
N ILE A 91 1.27 4.01 -10.11
CA ILE A 91 1.21 5.46 -9.83
C ILE A 91 2.44 6.19 -10.36
N LEU A 92 3.63 5.58 -10.21
CA LEU A 92 4.89 6.20 -10.56
C LEU A 92 5.28 6.05 -12.03
N ASP A 93 4.64 5.19 -12.82
CA ASP A 93 5.00 4.97 -14.23
C ASP A 93 4.96 6.30 -15.02
N ALA A 94 6.14 6.78 -15.43
CA ALA A 94 6.29 8.06 -16.13
C ALA A 94 5.82 8.02 -17.58
N ALA A 95 5.67 6.83 -18.18
CA ALA A 95 5.19 6.67 -19.54
C ALA A 95 3.66 6.53 -19.56
N ASN A 96 3.11 5.68 -18.69
CA ASN A 96 1.71 5.22 -18.80
C ASN A 96 0.86 5.49 -17.55
N GLY A 97 1.49 5.90 -16.44
CA GLY A 97 0.81 6.08 -15.17
C GLY A 97 -0.17 7.27 -15.17
N PRO A 98 -1.02 7.36 -14.13
CA PRO A 98 -1.98 8.47 -13.99
C PRO A 98 -1.30 9.83 -13.78
N LEU A 99 0.00 9.83 -13.47
CA LEU A 99 0.82 11.01 -13.27
C LEU A 99 1.75 11.30 -14.46
N HIS A 100 1.65 10.56 -15.58
CA HIS A 100 2.63 10.63 -16.67
C HIS A 100 2.80 12.05 -17.25
N ARG A 101 1.81 12.94 -17.18
CA ARG A 101 1.93 14.35 -17.65
C ARG A 101 2.44 15.34 -16.60
N CYS A 102 2.61 14.87 -15.37
CA CYS A 102 3.07 15.69 -14.26
C CYS A 102 4.58 15.56 -14.06
N THR A 103 5.12 16.54 -13.36
CA THR A 103 6.43 16.46 -12.69
C THR A 103 6.28 16.95 -11.25
N ARG A 104 7.36 16.91 -10.47
CA ARG A 104 7.36 17.44 -9.10
C ARG A 104 6.97 18.92 -9.03
N ALA A 105 7.30 19.67 -10.08
CA ALA A 105 7.08 21.11 -10.17
C ALA A 105 5.80 21.49 -10.94
N ARG A 106 5.28 20.60 -11.80
CA ARG A 106 4.15 20.90 -12.68
C ARG A 106 3.05 19.87 -12.54
N HIS A 107 1.87 20.32 -12.14
CA HIS A 107 0.64 19.53 -12.20
C HIS A 107 -0.06 19.72 -13.55
N GLN A 108 -0.57 18.63 -14.10
CA GLN A 108 -1.44 18.65 -15.28
C GLN A 108 -2.54 17.60 -15.08
N PRO A 109 -3.83 18.01 -15.05
CA PRO A 109 -4.92 17.06 -14.89
C PRO A 109 -5.02 16.15 -16.11
N LEU A 110 -5.43 14.90 -15.86
CA LEU A 110 -5.71 13.91 -16.90
C LEU A 110 -7.21 13.67 -16.95
N ALA A 111 -7.78 13.73 -18.15
CA ALA A 111 -9.19 13.41 -18.34
C ALA A 111 -9.46 11.93 -18.02
N SER A 112 -10.68 11.64 -17.56
CA SER A 112 -11.18 10.27 -17.45
C SER A 112 -11.13 9.58 -18.81
N LEU A 113 -11.04 8.25 -18.79
CA LEU A 113 -11.18 7.46 -20.01
C LEU A 113 -12.51 7.79 -20.69
N ALA A 114 -12.45 8.01 -22.00
CA ALA A 114 -13.64 8.22 -22.80
C ALA A 114 -14.48 6.94 -22.78
N PHE A 115 -15.79 7.11 -22.71
CA PHE A 115 -16.75 6.03 -22.83
C PHE A 115 -17.95 6.52 -23.63
N GLU A 116 -18.54 5.62 -24.40
CA GLU A 116 -19.90 5.78 -24.90
C GLU A 116 -20.84 5.21 -23.82
N PRO A 117 -21.88 5.94 -23.40
CA PRO A 117 -22.84 5.40 -22.44
C PRO A 117 -23.40 4.07 -22.94
N VAL A 118 -23.39 3.06 -22.08
CA VAL A 118 -23.98 1.76 -22.40
C VAL A 118 -25.45 2.00 -22.78
N PRO A 119 -25.91 1.60 -23.98
CA PRO A 119 -27.29 1.80 -24.39
C PRO A 119 -28.27 1.16 -23.40
N TYR A 120 -29.46 1.74 -23.30
CA TYR A 120 -30.52 1.19 -22.44
C TYR A 120 -30.79 -0.28 -22.79
N ASN A 121 -30.89 -1.13 -21.77
CA ASN A 121 -31.08 -2.58 -21.90
C ASN A 121 -30.01 -3.34 -22.72
N PHE A 122 -28.82 -2.77 -22.95
CA PHE A 122 -27.75 -3.49 -23.67
C PHE A 122 -27.40 -4.85 -23.05
N PHE A 123 -27.39 -4.93 -21.72
CA PHE A 123 -27.15 -6.18 -20.97
C PHE A 123 -28.41 -6.99 -20.66
N GLY A 124 -29.59 -6.57 -21.17
CA GLY A 124 -30.87 -7.24 -20.96
C GLY A 124 -31.24 -7.40 -19.48
N THR A 125 -31.82 -6.38 -18.85
CA THR A 125 -32.33 -6.55 -17.48
C THR A 125 -33.68 -7.26 -17.51
N ALA A 126 -33.67 -8.59 -17.47
CA ALA A 126 -34.60 -9.26 -16.57
C ALA A 126 -34.01 -9.07 -15.17
N VAL A 127 -34.63 -8.21 -14.35
CA VAL A 127 -34.28 -8.10 -12.94
C VAL A 127 -34.73 -9.41 -12.28
N THR A 128 -33.85 -10.41 -12.24
CA THR A 128 -34.07 -11.57 -11.38
C THR A 128 -33.88 -11.10 -9.95
N PRO A 129 -34.85 -11.31 -9.04
CA PRO A 129 -34.67 -10.96 -7.63
C PRO A 129 -33.43 -11.68 -7.07
N PRO A 130 -32.70 -11.04 -6.14
CA PRO A 130 -31.49 -11.61 -5.57
C PRO A 130 -31.79 -12.99 -4.96
N PRO A 131 -30.93 -14.00 -5.17
CA PRO A 131 -31.09 -15.28 -4.50
C PRO A 131 -31.02 -15.08 -2.98
N PRO A 132 -31.79 -15.85 -2.20
CA PRO A 132 -31.73 -15.78 -0.74
C PRO A 132 -30.31 -16.06 -0.26
N PRO A 133 -29.88 -15.42 0.84
CA PRO A 133 -28.54 -15.61 1.37
C PRO A 133 -28.28 -17.09 1.68
N PRO A 134 -27.06 -17.61 1.40
CA PRO A 134 -26.71 -18.96 1.80
C PRO A 134 -26.83 -19.10 3.33
N PRO A 135 -27.25 -20.27 3.83
CA PRO A 135 -27.25 -20.52 5.27
C PRO A 135 -25.83 -20.32 5.82
N PRO A 136 -25.70 -19.86 7.07
CA PRO A 136 -24.40 -19.68 7.69
C PRO A 136 -23.63 -20.99 7.60
N ALA A 137 -22.46 -20.95 6.97
CA ALA A 137 -21.49 -22.03 7.09
C ALA A 137 -21.11 -22.10 8.57
N THR A 138 -21.50 -23.19 9.22
CA THR A 138 -20.89 -23.62 10.47
C THR A 138 -19.44 -23.94 10.17
N GLY A 139 -18.58 -22.93 10.31
CA GLY A 139 -17.15 -23.15 10.46
C GLY A 139 -16.97 -23.96 11.73
N GLU A 140 -16.38 -25.13 11.60
CA GLU A 140 -15.85 -25.86 12.73
C GLU A 140 -14.71 -25.03 13.32
N ASP A 141 -14.93 -24.46 14.50
CA ASP A 141 -13.86 -23.92 15.33
C ASP A 141 -13.01 -25.10 15.82
N GLY A 142 -12.03 -25.48 15.00
CA GLY A 142 -10.88 -26.25 15.45
C GLY A 142 -10.07 -25.39 16.40
N ALA A 143 -10.43 -25.39 17.68
CA ALA A 143 -9.62 -24.83 18.74
C ALA A 143 -8.31 -25.64 18.83
N SER A 144 -7.27 -25.17 18.14
CA SER A 144 -5.92 -25.60 18.46
C SER A 144 -5.54 -25.00 19.81
N GLU A 145 -5.09 -25.87 20.73
CA GLU A 145 -4.50 -25.45 21.99
C GLU A 145 -3.42 -24.40 21.72
N GLN A 146 -3.64 -23.18 22.21
CA GLN A 146 -2.67 -22.10 22.14
C GLN A 146 -1.48 -22.45 23.03
N LYS A 147 -0.53 -23.20 22.47
CA LYS A 147 0.79 -23.33 23.05
C LYS A 147 1.43 -21.95 23.01
N THR A 148 1.87 -21.44 24.15
CA THR A 148 2.61 -20.17 24.24
C THR A 148 3.74 -20.20 23.21
N PRO A 149 3.75 -19.27 22.23
CA PRO A 149 4.79 -19.27 21.21
C PRO A 149 6.16 -19.10 21.90
N PRO A 150 7.21 -19.76 21.39
CA PRO A 150 8.54 -19.59 21.96
C PRO A 150 8.96 -18.12 21.85
N PRO A 151 9.90 -17.66 22.71
CA PRO A 151 10.39 -16.29 22.63
C PRO A 151 10.96 -16.00 21.22
N PRO A 152 10.94 -14.71 20.81
CA PRO A 152 11.60 -14.28 19.57
C PRO A 152 13.05 -14.75 19.51
N ARG A 153 13.50 -15.14 18.32
CA ARG A 153 14.89 -15.60 18.12
C ARG A 153 15.88 -14.45 18.18
N PHE A 154 15.47 -13.28 17.67
CA PHE A 154 16.23 -12.04 17.74
C PHE A 154 15.51 -11.04 18.64
N THR A 155 16.31 -10.23 19.36
CA THR A 155 15.79 -9.25 20.32
C THR A 155 14.96 -8.17 19.63
N ASP A 156 15.43 -7.72 18.47
CA ASP A 156 14.76 -6.74 17.63
C ASP A 156 15.09 -6.97 16.15
N PHE A 157 14.49 -6.15 15.28
CA PHE A 157 14.66 -6.27 13.84
C PHE A 157 16.06 -5.89 13.35
N THR A 158 16.81 -5.06 14.10
CA THR A 158 18.19 -4.66 13.74
C THR A 158 19.12 -5.84 13.93
N GLU A 159 19.00 -6.56 15.05
CA GLU A 159 19.75 -7.78 15.30
C GLU A 159 19.42 -8.87 14.26
N PHE A 160 18.13 -9.08 13.96
CA PHE A 160 17.67 -9.96 12.88
C PHE A 160 18.29 -9.58 11.53
N THR A 161 18.30 -8.29 11.21
CA THR A 161 18.81 -7.78 9.95
C THR A 161 20.29 -8.10 9.81
N GLU A 162 21.08 -7.71 10.80
CA GLU A 162 22.54 -7.81 10.76
C GLU A 162 23.04 -9.25 10.84
N ARG A 163 22.40 -10.09 11.68
CA ARG A 163 22.88 -11.44 11.96
C ARG A 163 22.29 -12.51 11.06
N TRP A 164 21.17 -12.25 10.39
CA TRP A 164 20.50 -13.25 9.55
C TRP A 164 20.15 -12.74 8.16
N LEU A 165 19.37 -11.66 8.04
CA LEU A 165 18.86 -11.20 6.73
C LEU A 165 19.99 -10.81 5.78
N LEU A 166 20.94 -9.98 6.22
CA LEU A 166 22.04 -9.53 5.36
C LEU A 166 22.98 -10.68 4.96
N PRO A 167 23.43 -11.57 5.88
CA PRO A 167 24.22 -12.73 5.52
C PRO A 167 23.57 -13.67 4.49
N ILE A 168 22.27 -13.94 4.60
CA ILE A 168 21.60 -14.85 3.64
C ILE A 168 21.29 -14.19 2.29
N THR A 169 21.22 -12.86 2.25
CA THR A 169 20.92 -12.14 1.01
C THR A 169 22.15 -12.01 0.12
N ALA A 170 23.34 -11.83 0.71
CA ALA A 170 24.65 -11.64 0.07
C ALA A 170 24.66 -11.73 -1.47
N VAL A 171 24.62 -10.58 -2.15
CA VAL A 171 24.57 -10.46 -3.61
C VAL A 171 25.77 -9.70 -4.18
N ARG A 172 25.98 -9.80 -5.50
CA ARG A 172 26.96 -8.98 -6.21
C ARG A 172 26.51 -7.53 -6.30
N LEU A 173 27.28 -6.62 -5.71
CA LEU A 173 27.07 -5.17 -5.79
C LEU A 173 27.96 -4.56 -6.86
N THR A 174 27.38 -3.80 -7.78
CA THR A 174 28.14 -3.13 -8.86
C THR A 174 28.16 -1.62 -8.71
N GLY A 175 27.29 -1.04 -7.88
CA GLY A 175 27.28 0.38 -7.54
C GLY A 175 26.96 1.33 -8.71
N SER A 176 26.65 0.80 -9.90
CA SER A 176 26.24 1.62 -11.04
C SER A 176 24.71 1.72 -11.08
N SER A 177 24.18 2.94 -11.17
CA SER A 177 22.74 3.25 -11.19
C SER A 177 22.06 2.88 -12.52
N ARG A 178 22.30 1.65 -12.99
CA ARG A 178 21.74 1.07 -14.22
C ARG A 178 20.75 -0.04 -13.86
N GLU A 179 19.83 -0.30 -14.76
CA GLU A 179 18.89 -1.42 -14.64
C GLU A 179 19.64 -2.76 -14.54
N GLY A 180 19.07 -3.69 -13.76
CA GLY A 180 19.65 -5.02 -13.54
C GLY A 180 20.87 -5.05 -12.62
N ASN A 181 21.29 -3.90 -12.07
CA ASN A 181 22.37 -3.80 -11.11
C ASN A 181 21.87 -3.60 -9.69
N TYR A 182 22.69 -4.05 -8.73
CA TYR A 182 22.42 -3.87 -7.32
C TYR A 182 23.33 -2.82 -6.69
N THR A 183 22.72 -2.04 -5.79
CA THR A 183 23.41 -1.13 -4.89
C THR A 183 23.04 -1.40 -3.44
N TRP A 184 23.85 -0.86 -2.53
CA TRP A 184 23.67 -1.03 -1.10
C TRP A 184 24.11 0.22 -0.35
N CYS A 185 23.49 0.48 0.80
CA CYS A 185 23.93 1.49 1.74
C CYS A 185 24.24 0.83 3.08
N ARG A 186 25.46 1.00 3.59
CA ARG A 186 25.80 0.50 4.94
C ARG A 186 24.98 1.16 6.04
N ARG A 187 24.50 2.39 5.83
CA ARG A 187 23.60 3.13 6.73
C ARG A 187 22.13 2.92 6.35
N TRP A 188 21.76 1.67 6.05
CA TRP A 188 20.41 1.32 5.56
C TRP A 188 19.29 1.81 6.49
N TRP A 189 19.56 1.90 7.80
CA TRP A 189 18.60 2.37 8.81
C TRP A 189 18.20 3.84 8.64
N GLU A 190 18.98 4.65 7.91
CA GLU A 190 18.62 6.04 7.59
C GLU A 190 17.66 6.15 6.40
N HIS A 191 17.42 5.05 5.69
CA HIS A 191 16.42 4.98 4.64
C HIS A 191 15.12 4.41 5.23
N ARG A 192 14.19 5.30 5.59
CA ARG A 192 12.91 4.94 6.26
C ARG A 192 12.18 3.77 5.61
N GLY A 193 12.11 3.75 4.28
CA GLY A 193 11.52 2.64 3.51
C GLY A 193 12.19 1.29 3.75
N VAL A 194 13.51 1.27 3.86
CA VAL A 194 14.30 0.06 4.13
C VAL A 194 14.10 -0.39 5.57
N ALA A 195 14.15 0.52 6.54
CA ALA A 195 13.94 0.20 7.95
C ALA A 195 12.53 -0.39 8.21
N ILE A 196 11.48 0.19 7.61
CA ILE A 196 10.10 -0.32 7.73
C ILE A 196 9.97 -1.73 7.14
N ARG A 197 10.57 -1.96 5.95
CA ARG A 197 10.60 -3.28 5.30
C ARG A 197 11.29 -4.32 6.18
N PHE A 198 12.47 -4.00 6.70
CA PHE A 198 13.21 -4.92 7.58
C PHE A 198 12.47 -5.23 8.88
N ALA A 199 11.80 -4.26 9.48
CA ALA A 199 10.93 -4.50 10.63
C ALA A 199 9.73 -5.41 10.29
N ALA A 200 9.15 -5.28 9.09
CA ALA A 200 8.10 -6.17 8.61
C ALA A 200 8.64 -7.59 8.32
N LEU A 201 9.84 -7.70 7.74
CA LEU A 201 10.52 -8.97 7.51
C LEU A 201 10.83 -9.70 8.82
N HIS A 202 11.26 -9.00 9.87
CA HIS A 202 11.51 -9.64 11.16
C HIS A 202 10.26 -10.32 11.72
N ARG A 203 9.11 -9.65 11.68
CA ARG A 203 7.84 -10.25 12.17
C ARG A 203 7.41 -11.47 11.35
N GLY A 204 7.59 -11.41 10.02
CA GLY A 204 7.32 -12.56 9.16
C GLY A 204 8.27 -13.73 9.41
N PHE A 205 9.56 -13.45 9.65
CA PHE A 205 10.55 -14.45 10.00
C PHE A 205 10.21 -15.18 11.30
N GLU A 206 9.85 -14.45 12.37
CA GLU A 206 9.50 -15.09 13.64
C GLU A 206 8.27 -16.00 13.49
N ALA A 207 7.29 -15.61 12.68
CA ALA A 207 6.14 -16.45 12.36
C ALA A 207 6.53 -17.69 11.52
N ALA A 208 7.32 -17.50 10.46
CA ALA A 208 7.75 -18.60 9.58
C ALA A 208 8.66 -19.62 10.31
N ARG A 209 9.44 -19.16 11.30
CA ARG A 209 10.35 -20.00 12.09
C ARG A 209 9.62 -20.99 12.98
N ILE A 210 8.45 -20.62 13.52
CA ILE A 210 7.70 -21.44 14.47
C ILE A 210 6.54 -22.21 13.81
N ALA A 211 6.34 -22.02 12.52
CA ALA A 211 5.31 -22.71 11.77
C ALA A 211 5.58 -24.22 11.70
N GLU A 212 4.51 -25.02 11.75
CA GLU A 212 4.60 -26.48 11.73
C GLU A 212 5.04 -27.02 10.35
N ASP A 213 4.64 -26.34 9.28
CA ASP A 213 5.06 -26.69 7.94
C ASP A 213 6.57 -26.40 7.75
N LYS A 214 7.34 -27.45 7.50
CA LYS A 214 8.78 -27.41 7.26
C LYS A 214 9.16 -26.58 6.03
N SER A 215 8.23 -26.35 5.09
CA SER A 215 8.43 -25.51 3.91
C SER A 215 8.27 -24.01 4.20
N SER A 216 7.75 -23.64 5.37
CA SER A 216 7.35 -22.26 5.69
C SER A 216 8.46 -21.24 5.50
N MET A 217 9.68 -21.54 5.96
CA MET A 217 10.81 -20.61 5.79
C MET A 217 11.22 -20.45 4.31
N SER A 218 11.16 -21.53 3.53
CA SER A 218 11.45 -21.48 2.09
C SER A 218 10.40 -20.64 1.36
N THR A 219 9.12 -20.88 1.64
CA THR A 219 8.01 -20.08 1.11
C THR A 219 8.14 -18.62 1.52
N TYR A 220 8.54 -18.38 2.77
CA TYR A 220 8.77 -17.03 3.29
C TYR A 220 9.89 -16.31 2.51
N ILE A 221 11.02 -16.97 2.25
CA ILE A 221 12.09 -16.39 1.44
C ILE A 221 11.56 -15.99 0.06
N LEU A 222 10.90 -16.92 -0.63
CA LEU A 222 10.43 -16.72 -2.01
C LEU A 222 9.34 -15.65 -2.16
N ARG A 223 8.40 -15.60 -1.21
CA ARG A 223 7.20 -14.74 -1.31
C ARG A 223 7.38 -13.37 -0.68
N HIS A 224 8.34 -13.23 0.23
CA HIS A 224 8.42 -12.08 1.12
C HIS A 224 9.82 -11.46 1.15
N ILE A 225 10.88 -12.24 1.40
CA ILE A 225 12.25 -11.68 1.45
C ILE A 225 12.72 -11.28 0.05
N ASP A 226 12.72 -12.20 -0.91
CA ASP A 226 13.30 -11.94 -2.24
C ASP A 226 12.61 -10.79 -2.98
N PRO A 227 11.26 -10.65 -2.97
CA PRO A 227 10.60 -9.50 -3.58
C PRO A 227 10.95 -8.17 -2.91
N GLU A 228 11.02 -8.12 -1.58
CA GLU A 228 11.41 -6.90 -0.87
C GLU A 228 12.87 -6.54 -1.12
N MET A 229 13.77 -7.52 -1.08
CA MET A 229 15.19 -7.29 -1.35
C MET A 229 15.41 -6.85 -2.80
N ARG A 230 14.64 -7.36 -3.77
CA ARG A 230 14.68 -6.88 -5.16
C ARG A 230 14.36 -5.40 -5.28
N VAL A 231 13.37 -4.90 -4.54
CA VAL A 231 13.03 -3.47 -4.51
C VAL A 231 14.12 -2.65 -3.82
N ILE A 232 14.64 -3.13 -2.68
CA ILE A 232 15.65 -2.41 -1.89
C ILE A 232 16.97 -2.28 -2.65
N LEU A 233 17.39 -3.34 -3.33
CA LEU A 233 18.69 -3.43 -3.99
C LEU A 233 18.72 -2.80 -5.39
N ASP A 234 17.56 -2.50 -5.99
CA ASP A 234 17.48 -1.93 -7.33
C ASP A 234 18.27 -0.61 -7.44
N ALA A 235 19.41 -0.65 -8.15
CA ALA A 235 20.28 0.50 -8.33
C ALA A 235 19.71 1.56 -9.28
N ALA A 236 18.75 1.20 -10.14
CA ALA A 236 18.17 2.14 -11.09
C ALA A 236 17.13 3.03 -10.41
N ALA A 237 16.26 2.44 -9.59
CA ALA A 237 15.06 3.12 -9.10
C ALA A 237 14.77 2.95 -7.60
N GLY A 238 15.43 2.01 -6.91
CA GLY A 238 15.16 1.67 -5.51
C GLY A 238 15.52 2.76 -4.48
N PRO A 239 15.20 2.53 -3.20
CA PRO A 239 15.41 3.51 -2.11
C PRO A 239 16.87 3.80 -1.82
N LEU A 240 17.78 2.95 -2.31
CA LEU A 240 19.22 3.09 -2.15
C LEU A 240 19.94 3.56 -3.43
N HIS A 241 19.22 3.91 -4.50
CA HIS A 241 19.79 4.19 -5.83
C HIS A 241 20.90 5.28 -5.88
N ARG A 242 20.94 6.18 -4.88
CA ARG A 242 21.99 7.23 -4.76
C ARG A 242 23.18 6.82 -3.90
N CYS A 243 23.05 5.73 -3.15
CA CYS A 243 24.09 5.24 -2.27
C CYS A 243 25.00 4.26 -3.00
N THR A 244 26.21 4.11 -2.47
CA THR A 244 27.11 2.98 -2.71
C THR A 244 27.54 2.42 -1.35
N PRO A 245 28.24 1.27 -1.29
CA PRO A 245 28.77 0.78 -0.02
C PRO A 245 29.63 1.82 0.71
N ASP A 246 30.36 2.67 -0.03
CA ASP A 246 31.29 3.65 0.54
C ASP A 246 30.67 5.04 0.75
N MET A 247 29.51 5.33 0.14
CA MET A 247 28.90 6.65 0.17
C MET A 247 27.41 6.58 0.48
N HIS A 248 27.00 7.23 1.57
CA HIS A 248 25.60 7.45 1.91
C HIS A 248 25.11 8.77 1.33
N VAL A 249 23.94 8.75 0.68
CA VAL A 249 23.24 9.92 0.20
C VAL A 249 21.77 9.83 0.65
N PRO A 250 21.25 10.82 1.41
CA PRO A 250 19.85 10.84 1.79
C PRO A 250 18.92 10.80 0.57
N VAL A 251 17.95 9.91 0.62
CA VAL A 251 16.85 9.83 -0.36
C VAL A 251 15.56 10.14 0.40
N PRO A 252 15.04 11.39 0.31
CA PRO A 252 13.78 11.73 0.97
C PRO A 252 12.63 10.95 0.33
N GLY A 253 11.54 10.80 1.07
CA GLY A 253 10.29 10.27 0.54
C GLY A 253 9.66 11.19 -0.51
N LEU A 254 8.54 10.74 -1.09
CA LEU A 254 7.83 11.50 -2.10
C LEU A 254 7.34 12.85 -1.54
N PRO A 255 7.67 13.99 -2.19
CA PRO A 255 7.25 15.30 -1.72
C PRO A 255 5.74 15.50 -1.94
N PHE A 256 5.07 16.30 -1.13
CA PHE A 256 3.64 16.57 -1.31
C PHE A 256 3.28 18.00 -0.93
N GLN A 257 2.19 18.48 -1.51
CA GLN A 257 1.47 19.66 -1.05
C GLN A 257 0.24 19.21 -0.24
N PRO A 258 -0.15 19.93 0.82
CA PRO A 258 -1.40 19.63 1.52
C PRO A 258 -2.58 19.80 0.55
N PRO A 259 -3.62 18.95 0.61
CA PRO A 259 -4.86 19.22 -0.10
C PRO A 259 -5.49 20.51 0.46
N PRO A 260 -6.28 21.23 -0.34
CA PRO A 260 -7.12 22.31 0.16
C PRO A 260 -8.03 21.82 1.29
N THR A 261 -8.44 22.75 2.15
CA THR A 261 -9.44 22.46 3.19
C THR A 261 -10.70 21.87 2.56
N ASP A 262 -11.28 20.87 3.22
CA ASP A 262 -12.52 20.21 2.81
C ASP A 262 -12.49 19.54 1.42
N TRP A 263 -11.29 19.22 0.90
CA TRP A 263 -11.14 18.59 -0.42
C TRP A 263 -11.80 17.20 -0.50
N PHE A 264 -11.70 16.38 0.55
CA PHE A 264 -12.25 15.01 0.59
C PHE A 264 -13.44 14.84 1.53
N HIS A 265 -13.72 15.83 2.38
CA HIS A 265 -14.79 15.78 3.37
C HIS A 265 -15.50 17.12 3.37
N LEU A 266 -16.83 17.11 3.19
CA LEU A 266 -17.62 18.29 3.52
C LEU A 266 -17.65 18.42 5.06
N PRO A 267 -17.61 19.64 5.63
CA PRO A 267 -17.72 19.83 7.07
C PRO A 267 -18.95 19.13 7.64
N GLY A 268 -18.74 18.16 8.55
CA GLY A 268 -19.80 17.41 9.21
C GLY A 268 -20.21 16.08 8.54
N THR A 269 -19.69 15.75 7.36
CA THR A 269 -20.07 14.50 6.64
C THR A 269 -18.81 13.71 6.26
N PRO A 270 -18.44 12.66 7.01
CA PRO A 270 -17.35 11.78 6.63
C PRO A 270 -17.74 10.99 5.37
N THR A 271 -16.93 11.09 4.31
CA THR A 271 -17.07 10.25 3.10
C THR A 271 -16.46 8.87 3.38
N PRO A 272 -17.24 7.78 3.33
CA PRO A 272 -16.69 6.43 3.43
C PRO A 272 -15.65 6.17 2.34
N VAL A 273 -14.66 5.32 2.60
CA VAL A 273 -13.58 5.07 1.62
C VAL A 273 -14.10 4.38 0.36
N GLU A 274 -15.11 3.55 0.52
CA GLU A 274 -15.88 2.90 -0.54
C GLU A 274 -16.58 3.89 -1.48
N ASP A 275 -16.89 5.09 -1.00
CA ASP A 275 -17.53 6.15 -1.79
C ASP A 275 -16.50 7.10 -2.44
N LEU A 276 -15.21 6.94 -2.13
CA LEU A 276 -14.15 7.74 -2.75
C LEU A 276 -13.98 7.36 -4.23
N GLY A 277 -14.23 8.33 -5.11
CA GLY A 277 -14.08 8.18 -6.56
C GLY A 277 -15.38 8.28 -7.34
N PHE A 278 -16.53 8.31 -6.66
CA PHE A 278 -17.83 8.69 -7.25
C PHE A 278 -17.97 10.22 -7.32
N GLY A 279 -18.69 10.75 -8.33
CA GLY A 279 -18.82 12.19 -8.65
C GLY A 279 -17.69 12.76 -9.52
N PRO A 280 -17.76 13.99 -10.08
CA PRO A 280 -16.77 14.56 -11.01
C PRO A 280 -15.45 15.04 -10.37
N ASP A 281 -15.41 15.26 -9.04
CA ASP A 281 -14.23 15.71 -8.29
C ASP A 281 -14.13 15.08 -6.89
N PHE A 282 -14.38 13.77 -6.73
CA PHE A 282 -14.41 13.08 -5.42
C PHE A 282 -15.54 13.50 -4.47
N ARG A 283 -16.35 14.49 -4.85
CA ARG A 283 -17.51 14.92 -4.09
C ARG A 283 -18.64 13.90 -4.29
N PRO A 284 -19.39 13.53 -3.23
CA PRO A 284 -20.56 12.68 -3.38
C PRO A 284 -21.49 13.31 -4.43
N ASP A 285 -21.88 12.52 -5.42
CA ASP A 285 -22.84 12.95 -6.43
C ASP A 285 -24.20 13.10 -5.72
N PHE A 286 -24.72 14.33 -5.61
CA PHE A 286 -26.00 14.61 -4.93
C PHE A 286 -27.23 14.06 -5.68
N ARG A 287 -27.04 13.19 -6.67
CA ARG A 287 -28.07 12.50 -7.46
C ARG A 287 -27.73 11.02 -7.35
N THR A 288 -28.33 10.20 -6.50
CA THR A 288 -29.76 9.88 -6.45
C THR A 288 -30.09 9.15 -5.14
N PHE A 289 -30.54 9.89 -4.13
CA PHE A 289 -31.53 9.36 -3.17
C PHE A 289 -32.82 10.13 -3.45
N HIS A 290 -33.57 9.70 -4.47
CA HIS A 290 -34.99 9.99 -4.57
C HIS A 290 -35.73 8.70 -4.25
N THR A 291 -35.80 8.39 -2.97
CA THR A 291 -36.99 7.81 -2.39
C THR A 291 -37.76 8.97 -1.81
N ASP A 292 -38.94 9.25 -2.38
CA ASP A 292 -40.18 9.62 -1.68
C ASP A 292 -41.22 9.86 -2.80
N THR A 293 -42.21 8.99 -2.98
CA THR A 293 -43.52 9.05 -2.31
C THR A 293 -44.30 10.31 -2.69
N GLU A 294 -45.01 10.27 -3.81
CA GLU A 294 -46.31 10.94 -3.99
C GLU A 294 -47.34 9.81 -4.04
N ASP A 295 -47.81 9.33 -2.90
CA ASP A 295 -48.94 9.83 -2.11
C ASP A 295 -50.22 10.01 -2.93
N SER A 296 -51.21 9.18 -2.56
CA SER A 296 -52.54 9.15 -3.13
C SER A 296 -53.29 10.45 -2.83
N ARG A 297 -53.92 11.03 -3.86
CA ARG A 297 -55.26 11.64 -3.80
C ARG A 297 -55.88 11.71 -5.18
#